data_AF-A0A7C2L7J0-F1
#
_entry.id   AF-A0A7C2L7J0-F1
#
_cell.length_a   1.000
_cell.length_b   1.000
_cell.length_c   1.000
_cell.angle_alpha   90.00
_cell.angle_beta   90.00
_cell.angle_gamma   90.00
#
_symmetry.space_group_name_H-M   'P 1'
#
loop_
_entity.id
_entity.type
_entity.pdbx_description
1 polymer ?
#
loop_
_entity_poly.entity_id
_entity_poly.type
_entity_poly.pdbx_seq_one_letter_code
_entity_poly.pdbx_strand_id
1 'polypeptide(L)'
;MDHRIAAAMGAVLILALVSYAAGAAPSSLTYYINVAASGNATVVMVFASNGSGAFYTYVPRFEPWSVTVWRGAIVGKRIENSSAYFYHNATFEYLVDETGAFGMNISFRFPFASLYAGERGWFMTPLLGAPPGTTVTVVVTIEGLGSVLDVSLDNAIVRYSLDGNTLKVQRISLRPGGSRVTVDYRLARPVEETTMELDANGTLVRVRAVPYYKGLARAVAGVVGKAVPYLRDIFGYSPSSVDFKVFLPTRMDLSALGYVMGEDINAGGEGPIHLNLALLRFKEGYLETTVVHELVHKALGALGVPANRELRWFHEGVAQYVSVKICEKIGIDVSDAEASLESAARVFGSGLAKPGFVQRWTPSGDEGSYYAASYYVVATLAEERGGLSYIKRVASEIRRRGGVSSNQDLVEALSAAAGEDLAPRFRDWGFEVSETRVAAVPRLAAALAAAALAAAVAFSLLVILLWRRRGERCPYCYGEVPRGAAYCPYCGYPLRARSEEGYSAS
;
A
#
# COMPACT_ATOMS: atom_id res chain seq x y z
N MET A 1 -63.97 47.63 22.91
CA MET A 1 -64.46 47.77 21.52
C MET A 1 -63.25 47.67 20.58
N ASP A 2 -62.56 46.55 20.45
CA ASP A 2 -62.91 45.15 20.11
C ASP A 2 -62.98 44.84 18.61
N HIS A 3 -62.04 43.98 18.22
CA HIS A 3 -62.08 42.85 17.28
C HIS A 3 -62.25 43.05 15.75
N ARG A 4 -61.10 42.89 15.03
CA ARG A 4 -60.71 41.76 14.13
C ARG A 4 -61.59 41.33 12.90
N ILE A 5 -60.88 41.11 11.77
CA ILE A 5 -61.05 40.10 10.66
C ILE A 5 -62.15 40.41 9.60
N ALA A 6 -62.08 40.12 8.28
CA ALA A 6 -61.07 39.82 7.23
C ALA A 6 -61.84 39.58 5.89
N ALA A 7 -61.12 39.59 4.75
CA ALA A 7 -61.44 39.00 3.41
C ALA A 7 -62.52 39.72 2.55
N ALA A 8 -62.51 39.77 1.21
CA ALA A 8 -61.77 39.10 0.13
C ALA A 8 -61.94 39.89 -1.20
N MET A 9 -60.94 39.93 -2.08
CA MET A 9 -61.00 40.05 -3.57
C MET A 9 -59.57 39.71 -4.05
N GLY A 10 -59.26 38.79 -4.99
CA GLY A 10 -60.03 38.19 -6.07
C GLY A 10 -59.34 38.54 -7.40
N ALA A 11 -58.59 37.56 -7.95
CA ALA A 11 -57.98 37.51 -9.30
C ALA A 11 -56.69 38.31 -9.60
N VAL A 12 -55.54 37.63 -9.62
CA VAL A 12 -54.72 37.36 -10.84
C VAL A 12 -53.92 36.08 -10.56
N LEU A 13 -54.39 34.96 -11.10
CA LEU A 13 -53.65 33.71 -11.22
C LEU A 13 -53.43 33.49 -12.73
N ILE A 14 -52.15 33.39 -13.11
CA ILE A 14 -51.52 32.45 -14.07
C ILE A 14 -50.12 33.06 -14.30
N LEU A 15 -49.25 32.91 -13.29
CA LEU A 15 -47.86 32.65 -13.63
C LEU A 15 -47.89 31.24 -14.18
N ALA A 16 -47.61 31.09 -15.47
CA ALA A 16 -47.30 29.80 -16.03
C ALA A 16 -46.03 29.30 -15.33
N LEU A 17 -46.23 28.56 -14.22
CA LEU A 17 -45.36 27.46 -13.85
C LEU A 17 -45.47 26.46 -15.00
N VAL A 18 -44.76 26.76 -16.08
CA VAL A 18 -44.28 25.72 -16.98
C VAL A 18 -43.36 24.91 -16.09
N SER A 19 -43.92 23.86 -15.51
CA SER A 19 -43.17 22.67 -15.16
C SER A 19 -42.46 22.26 -16.44
N TYR A 20 -41.25 22.81 -16.64
CA TYR A 20 -40.33 22.36 -17.66
C TYR A 20 -39.81 21.02 -17.15
N ALA A 21 -40.66 19.99 -17.22
CA ALA A 21 -40.19 18.67 -17.54
C ALA A 21 -39.68 18.75 -18.99
N ALA A 22 -38.57 19.47 -19.19
CA ALA A 22 -37.73 19.29 -20.36
C ALA A 22 -37.39 17.80 -20.35
N GLY A 23 -37.80 17.07 -21.39
CA GLY A 23 -36.87 16.07 -21.88
C GLY A 23 -35.53 16.80 -22.07
N ALA A 24 -34.49 16.36 -21.37
CA ALA A 24 -33.17 16.98 -21.50
C ALA A 24 -32.85 17.11 -22.99
N ALA A 25 -32.48 18.32 -23.42
CA ALA A 25 -32.18 18.57 -24.83
C ALA A 25 -31.13 17.54 -25.30
N PRO A 26 -31.26 16.99 -26.53
CA PRO A 26 -30.31 16.00 -27.02
C PRO A 26 -28.88 16.52 -26.87
N SER A 27 -28.06 15.76 -26.16
CA SER A 27 -26.68 16.11 -25.89
C SER A 27 -25.75 14.95 -26.26
N SER A 28 -24.52 15.30 -26.58
CA SER A 28 -23.48 14.34 -26.93
C SER A 28 -22.17 14.70 -26.26
N LEU A 29 -21.43 13.66 -25.90
CA LEU A 29 -20.08 13.76 -25.35
C LEU A 29 -19.17 12.78 -26.09
N THR A 30 -18.12 13.28 -26.72
CA THR A 30 -17.10 12.45 -27.36
C THR A 30 -15.75 12.63 -26.67
N TYR A 31 -15.16 11.53 -26.24
CA TYR A 31 -13.79 11.48 -25.74
C TYR A 31 -12.86 11.16 -26.91
N TYR A 32 -12.04 12.12 -27.32
CA TYR A 32 -10.91 11.88 -28.23
C TYR A 32 -9.65 11.67 -27.41
N ILE A 33 -9.03 10.50 -27.57
CA ILE A 33 -7.86 10.09 -26.78
C ILE A 33 -6.75 9.71 -27.75
N ASN A 34 -5.71 10.53 -27.80
CA ASN A 34 -4.55 10.29 -28.66
C ASN A 34 -3.41 9.76 -27.79
N VAL A 35 -3.08 8.47 -27.94
CA VAL A 35 -2.02 7.77 -27.19
C VAL A 35 -0.75 7.81 -28.04
N ALA A 36 0.31 8.42 -27.49
CA ALA A 36 1.64 8.48 -28.10
C ALA A 36 2.40 7.17 -27.92
N ALA A 37 3.50 6.98 -28.65
CA ALA A 37 4.37 5.80 -28.55
C ALA A 37 4.95 5.55 -27.14
N SER A 38 4.99 6.57 -26.28
CA SER A 38 5.39 6.44 -24.86
C SER A 38 4.30 5.88 -23.95
N GLY A 39 3.07 5.73 -24.46
CA GLY A 39 1.90 5.29 -23.71
C GLY A 39 1.16 6.42 -23.00
N ASN A 40 1.72 7.63 -22.99
CA ASN A 40 1.01 8.82 -22.50
C ASN A 40 -0.04 9.28 -23.52
N ALA A 41 -1.14 9.85 -23.04
CA ALA A 41 -2.19 10.36 -23.93
C ALA A 41 -2.51 11.84 -23.70
N THR A 42 -3.06 12.45 -24.75
CA THR A 42 -3.83 13.70 -24.65
C THR A 42 -5.30 13.36 -24.80
N VAL A 43 -6.12 13.87 -23.89
CA VAL A 43 -7.57 13.68 -23.88
C VAL A 43 -8.24 15.00 -24.22
N VAL A 44 -9.16 14.98 -25.19
CA VAL A 44 -10.05 16.08 -25.53
C VAL A 44 -11.48 15.58 -25.47
N MET A 45 -12.25 16.13 -24.55
CA MET A 45 -13.67 15.84 -24.39
C MET A 45 -14.46 16.92 -25.10
N VAL A 46 -15.27 16.55 -26.08
CA VAL A 46 -16.11 17.47 -26.85
C VAL A 46 -17.56 17.26 -26.43
N PHE A 47 -18.15 18.26 -25.79
CA PHE A 47 -19.55 18.27 -25.39
C PHE A 47 -20.35 19.22 -26.27
N ALA A 48 -21.52 18.78 -26.71
CA ALA A 48 -22.46 19.59 -27.48
C ALA A 48 -23.91 19.32 -27.04
N SER A 49 -24.74 20.36 -27.05
CA SER A 49 -26.16 20.31 -26.69
C SER A 49 -26.98 21.30 -27.53
N ASN A 50 -28.25 20.96 -27.78
CA ASN A 50 -29.21 21.81 -28.49
C ASN A 50 -30.19 22.54 -27.55
N GLY A 51 -29.81 22.72 -26.29
CA GLY A 51 -30.60 23.44 -25.29
C GLY A 51 -29.77 23.75 -24.06
N SER A 52 -30.11 24.82 -23.36
CA SER A 52 -29.44 25.22 -22.11
C SER A 52 -29.62 24.17 -21.03
N GLY A 53 -28.66 24.05 -20.11
CA GLY A 53 -28.77 23.07 -19.04
C GLY A 53 -27.52 22.92 -18.20
N ALA A 54 -27.37 21.73 -17.62
CA ALA A 54 -26.22 21.35 -16.82
C ALA A 54 -25.53 20.11 -17.40
N PHE A 55 -24.21 20.10 -17.32
CA PHE A 55 -23.36 18.99 -17.72
C PHE A 55 -22.41 18.66 -16.59
N TYR A 56 -22.21 17.37 -16.30
CA TYR A 56 -21.17 16.93 -15.39
C TYR A 56 -20.28 15.87 -16.03
N THR A 57 -19.02 15.83 -15.60
CA THR A 57 -18.09 14.78 -15.97
C THR A 57 -16.94 14.70 -14.98
N TYR A 58 -16.03 13.74 -15.20
CA TYR A 58 -14.84 13.57 -14.38
C TYR A 58 -13.63 14.21 -15.04
N VAL A 59 -12.90 15.00 -14.25
CA VAL A 59 -11.64 15.64 -14.65
C VAL A 59 -10.53 15.21 -13.69
N PRO A 60 -9.27 15.10 -14.15
CA PRO A 60 -8.19 14.65 -13.28
C PRO A 60 -7.95 15.61 -12.12
N ARG A 61 -7.60 15.05 -10.95
CA ARG A 61 -7.22 15.80 -9.74
C ARG A 61 -5.78 16.31 -9.80
N PHE A 62 -4.89 15.49 -10.34
CA PHE A 62 -3.43 15.72 -10.27
C PHE A 62 -2.81 16.15 -11.60
N GLU A 63 -3.62 16.31 -12.65
CA GLU A 63 -3.18 16.82 -13.95
C GLU A 63 -3.92 18.13 -14.25
N PRO A 64 -3.22 19.15 -14.79
CA PRO A 64 -3.87 20.36 -15.22
C PRO A 64 -4.83 20.09 -16.39
N TRP A 65 -5.96 20.78 -16.38
CA TRP A 65 -6.98 20.68 -17.41
C TRP A 65 -7.54 22.06 -17.76
N SER A 66 -7.98 22.22 -19.00
CA SER A 66 -8.51 23.49 -19.52
C SER A 66 -9.90 23.30 -20.12
N VAL A 67 -10.67 24.39 -20.15
CA VAL A 67 -11.98 24.45 -20.82
C VAL A 67 -11.95 25.50 -21.92
N THR A 68 -12.51 25.16 -23.07
CA THR A 68 -12.71 26.10 -24.17
C THR A 68 -14.15 26.02 -24.63
N VAL A 69 -14.90 27.10 -24.49
CA VAL A 69 -16.26 27.23 -25.02
C VAL A 69 -16.16 27.77 -26.44
N TRP A 70 -16.78 27.10 -27.39
CA TRP A 70 -16.79 27.50 -28.80
C TRP A 70 -18.19 27.86 -29.32
N ARG A 71 -19.25 27.55 -28.56
CA ARG A 71 -20.63 28.06 -28.76
C ARG A 71 -21.36 28.22 -27.43
N GLY A 72 -22.22 29.24 -27.35
CA GLY A 72 -22.96 29.60 -26.14
C GLY A 72 -22.05 30.12 -25.02
N ALA A 73 -22.46 29.97 -23.77
CA ALA A 73 -21.72 30.45 -22.61
C ALA A 73 -21.84 29.52 -21.40
N ILE A 74 -20.77 29.41 -20.62
CA ILE A 74 -20.82 28.81 -19.28
C ILE A 74 -21.21 29.92 -18.29
N VAL A 75 -22.27 29.69 -17.52
CA VAL A 75 -22.78 30.62 -16.51
C VAL A 75 -22.52 30.17 -15.08
N GLY A 76 -22.21 28.89 -14.89
CA GLY A 76 -21.85 28.31 -13.59
C GLY A 76 -20.83 27.20 -13.72
N LYS A 77 -19.92 27.10 -12.74
CA LYS A 77 -18.91 26.04 -12.66
C LYS A 77 -18.76 25.61 -11.21
N ARG A 78 -18.86 24.31 -10.97
CA ARG A 78 -18.66 23.70 -9.65
C ARG A 78 -17.75 22.48 -9.76
N ILE A 79 -16.70 22.44 -8.93
CA ILE A 79 -15.72 21.36 -8.89
C ILE A 79 -15.74 20.75 -7.49
N GLU A 80 -16.06 19.46 -7.42
CA GLU A 80 -16.21 18.73 -6.15
C GLU A 80 -15.31 17.50 -6.13
N ASN A 81 -15.01 17.00 -4.94
CA ASN A 81 -14.34 15.72 -4.80
C ASN A 81 -15.27 14.60 -5.28
N SER A 82 -14.76 13.71 -6.13
CA SER A 82 -15.45 12.47 -6.46
C SER A 82 -15.03 11.35 -5.50
N SER A 83 -15.81 10.27 -5.45
CA SER A 83 -15.42 9.03 -4.78
C SER A 83 -14.23 8.34 -5.44
N ALA A 84 -13.92 8.66 -6.70
CA ALA A 84 -12.72 8.19 -7.37
C ALA A 84 -11.53 9.09 -7.02
N TYR A 85 -10.56 8.55 -6.28
CA TYR A 85 -9.40 9.27 -5.73
C TYR A 85 -8.70 10.21 -6.73
N PHE A 86 -8.55 9.77 -7.98
CA PHE A 86 -7.84 10.51 -9.04
C PHE A 86 -8.66 11.58 -9.76
N TYR A 87 -9.95 11.75 -9.42
CA TYR A 87 -10.86 12.58 -10.19
C TYR A 87 -11.65 13.54 -9.30
N HIS A 88 -11.94 14.71 -9.87
CA HIS A 88 -13.00 15.59 -9.41
C HIS A 88 -14.26 15.38 -10.25
N ASN A 89 -15.41 15.64 -9.65
CA ASN A 89 -16.64 15.85 -10.38
C ASN A 89 -16.71 17.32 -10.79
N ALA A 90 -16.68 17.58 -12.10
CA ALA A 90 -16.82 18.92 -12.65
C ALA A 90 -18.21 19.10 -13.26
N THR A 91 -18.98 20.03 -12.70
CA THR A 91 -20.31 20.41 -13.18
C THR A 91 -20.26 21.81 -13.79
N PHE A 92 -20.90 21.96 -14.94
CA PHE A 92 -21.01 23.21 -15.71
C PHE A 92 -22.47 23.50 -16.00
N GLU A 93 -22.91 24.72 -15.67
CA GLU A 93 -24.20 25.26 -16.07
C GLU A 93 -23.97 26.16 -17.29
N TYR A 94 -24.78 25.98 -18.34
CA TYR A 94 -24.52 26.60 -19.63
C TYR A 94 -25.79 27.07 -20.33
N LEU A 95 -25.61 28.09 -21.17
CA LEU A 95 -26.61 28.66 -22.05
C LEU A 95 -26.23 28.42 -23.50
N VAL A 96 -27.22 28.11 -24.33
CA VAL A 96 -27.06 28.07 -25.78
C VAL A 96 -26.90 29.47 -26.37
N ASP A 97 -26.29 29.55 -27.55
CA ASP A 97 -26.26 30.77 -28.36
C ASP A 97 -27.59 31.03 -29.07
N GLU A 98 -27.62 32.09 -29.90
CA GLU A 98 -28.78 32.49 -30.70
C GLU A 98 -29.25 31.40 -31.69
N THR A 99 -28.38 30.45 -32.05
CA THR A 99 -28.72 29.31 -32.91
C THR A 99 -29.33 28.14 -32.15
N GLY A 100 -29.45 28.25 -30.82
CA GLY A 100 -29.93 27.20 -29.95
C GLY A 100 -28.88 26.12 -29.66
N ALA A 101 -27.59 26.39 -29.90
CA ALA A 101 -26.51 25.43 -29.69
C ALA A 101 -25.54 25.84 -28.57
N PHE A 102 -25.03 24.83 -27.85
CA PHE A 102 -23.92 24.98 -26.90
C PHE A 102 -22.81 23.99 -27.25
N GLY A 103 -21.57 24.42 -27.05
CA GLY A 103 -20.39 23.64 -27.39
C GLY A 103 -19.18 23.99 -26.56
N MET A 104 -18.55 22.98 -25.95
CA MET A 104 -17.31 23.16 -25.21
C MET A 104 -16.38 21.96 -25.30
N ASN A 105 -15.10 22.22 -25.06
CA ASN A 105 -14.04 21.22 -24.98
C ASN A 105 -13.38 21.24 -23.59
N ILE A 106 -13.09 20.07 -23.05
CA ILE A 106 -12.21 19.90 -21.88
C ILE A 106 -10.97 19.15 -22.32
N SER A 107 -9.78 19.66 -22.04
CA SER A 107 -8.52 19.05 -22.47
C SER A 107 -7.56 18.81 -21.30
N PHE A 108 -6.89 17.66 -21.29
CA PHE A 108 -5.87 17.33 -20.28
C PHE A 108 -4.90 16.26 -20.77
N ARG A 109 -3.78 16.12 -20.07
CA ARG A 109 -2.84 15.02 -20.25
C ARG A 109 -3.24 13.84 -19.39
N PHE A 110 -3.01 12.63 -19.90
CA PHE A 110 -3.29 11.40 -19.19
C PHE A 110 -2.03 10.51 -19.25
N PRO A 111 -1.12 10.65 -18.28
CA PRO A 111 0.08 9.83 -18.20
C PRO A 111 -0.24 8.36 -18.06
N PHE A 112 0.63 7.53 -18.61
CA PHE A 112 0.51 6.08 -18.58
C PHE A 112 -0.85 5.58 -19.08
N ALA A 113 -1.52 6.26 -20.02
CA ALA A 113 -2.81 5.88 -20.60
C ALA A 113 -2.80 4.50 -21.26
N SER A 114 -1.65 4.12 -21.82
CA SER A 114 -1.35 2.77 -22.22
C SER A 114 -0.05 2.26 -21.59
N LEU A 115 -0.04 0.98 -21.27
CA LEU A 115 1.06 0.25 -20.67
C LEU A 115 1.60 -0.80 -21.65
N TYR A 116 2.92 -1.02 -21.66
CA TYR A 116 3.61 -1.88 -22.61
C TYR A 116 4.52 -2.90 -21.92
N ALA A 117 4.51 -4.14 -22.41
CA ALA A 117 5.47 -5.17 -22.06
C ALA A 117 5.72 -6.05 -23.30
N GLY A 118 6.95 -6.05 -23.80
CA GLY A 118 7.31 -6.67 -25.08
C GLY A 118 6.43 -6.23 -26.26
N GLU A 119 5.67 -7.18 -26.83
CA GLU A 119 4.75 -6.94 -27.96
C GLU A 119 3.33 -6.55 -27.53
N ARG A 120 3.02 -6.59 -26.23
CA ARG A 120 1.68 -6.38 -25.70
C ARG A 120 1.48 -4.93 -25.28
N GLY A 121 0.27 -4.43 -25.51
CA GLY A 121 -0.22 -3.17 -25.01
C GLY A 121 -1.54 -3.34 -24.25
N TRP A 122 -1.71 -2.52 -23.22
CA TRP A 122 -2.96 -2.41 -22.47
C TRP A 122 -3.33 -0.95 -22.32
N PHE A 123 -4.52 -0.56 -22.76
CA PHE A 123 -5.03 0.81 -22.64
C PHE A 123 -6.27 0.83 -21.75
N MET A 124 -6.44 1.92 -21.00
CA MET A 124 -7.67 2.21 -20.26
C MET A 124 -7.99 3.68 -20.43
N THR A 125 -9.26 4.02 -20.59
CA THR A 125 -9.68 5.41 -20.60
C THR A 125 -9.49 6.08 -19.22
N PRO A 126 -9.48 7.43 -19.17
CA PRO A 126 -9.83 8.10 -17.93
C PRO A 126 -11.24 7.69 -17.47
N LEU A 127 -11.62 8.08 -16.26
CA LEU A 127 -12.98 7.83 -15.75
C LEU A 127 -14.01 8.55 -16.63
N LEU A 128 -14.93 7.79 -17.23
CA LEU A 128 -15.97 8.32 -18.11
C LEU A 128 -17.18 8.71 -17.28
N GLY A 129 -17.76 9.88 -17.55
CA GLY A 129 -18.91 10.42 -16.81
C GLY A 129 -19.72 11.38 -17.67
N ALA A 130 -21.04 11.27 -17.62
CA ALA A 130 -21.96 12.17 -18.31
C ALA A 130 -23.36 12.16 -17.66
N PRO A 131 -24.16 13.23 -17.81
CA PRO A 131 -25.56 13.22 -17.40
C PRO A 131 -26.37 12.13 -18.10
N PRO A 132 -27.42 11.58 -17.44
CA PRO A 132 -28.37 10.68 -18.09
C PRO A 132 -28.93 11.30 -19.38
N GLY A 133 -29.13 10.49 -20.42
CA GLY A 133 -29.61 10.95 -21.72
C GLY A 133 -28.53 11.51 -22.66
N THR A 134 -27.30 11.70 -22.18
CA THR A 134 -26.17 12.10 -23.04
C THR A 134 -25.69 10.92 -23.89
N THR A 135 -25.58 11.11 -25.20
CA THR A 135 -24.95 10.10 -26.07
C THR A 135 -23.43 10.17 -25.91
N VAL A 136 -22.83 9.11 -25.39
CA VAL A 136 -21.38 9.05 -25.15
C VAL A 136 -20.67 8.21 -26.22
N THR A 137 -19.57 8.75 -26.75
CA THR A 137 -18.67 8.07 -27.70
C THR A 137 -17.23 8.17 -27.22
N VAL A 138 -16.46 7.10 -27.38
CA VAL A 138 -15.03 7.07 -27.11
C VAL A 138 -14.29 6.78 -28.43
N VAL A 139 -13.35 7.64 -28.78
CA VAL A 139 -12.46 7.54 -29.93
C VAL A 139 -11.03 7.51 -29.43
N VAL A 140 -10.33 6.40 -29.64
CA VAL A 140 -8.96 6.19 -29.18
C VAL A 140 -8.06 5.95 -30.37
N THR A 141 -7.07 6.82 -30.55
CA THR A 141 -6.01 6.66 -31.55
C THR A 141 -4.77 6.18 -30.82
N ILE A 142 -4.25 5.01 -31.18
CA ILE A 142 -3.07 4.43 -30.51
C ILE A 142 -1.91 4.39 -31.50
N GLU A 143 -0.85 5.15 -31.21
CA GLU A 143 0.38 5.07 -31.98
C GLU A 143 1.04 3.69 -31.83
N GLY A 144 1.40 3.07 -32.96
CA GLY A 144 2.00 1.73 -32.96
C GLY A 144 1.01 0.58 -32.73
N LEU A 145 -0.31 0.81 -32.78
CA LEU A 145 -1.31 -0.26 -32.74
C LEU A 145 -1.10 -1.25 -33.90
N GLY A 146 -0.96 -2.53 -33.57
CA GLY A 146 -0.89 -3.64 -34.54
C GLY A 146 -2.23 -4.36 -34.68
N SER A 147 -2.65 -5.06 -33.63
CA SER A 147 -3.92 -5.80 -33.61
C SER A 147 -4.64 -5.68 -32.29
N VAL A 148 -5.95 -5.48 -32.31
CA VAL A 148 -6.81 -5.48 -31.11
C VAL A 148 -7.09 -6.93 -30.71
N LEU A 149 -6.87 -7.26 -29.44
CA LEU A 149 -7.18 -8.56 -28.86
C LEU A 149 -8.56 -8.54 -28.19
N ASP A 150 -8.85 -7.49 -27.44
CA ASP A 150 -10.12 -7.33 -26.74
C ASP A 150 -10.46 -5.87 -26.47
N VAL A 151 -11.75 -5.58 -26.36
CA VAL A 151 -12.29 -4.26 -25.99
C VAL A 151 -13.43 -4.47 -25.01
N SER A 152 -13.31 -3.90 -23.82
CA SER A 152 -14.33 -4.06 -22.79
C SER A 152 -14.75 -2.73 -22.17
N LEU A 153 -16.01 -2.64 -21.75
CA LEU A 153 -16.58 -1.59 -20.91
C LEU A 153 -16.90 -2.21 -19.55
N ASP A 154 -16.23 -1.79 -18.49
CA ASP A 154 -16.38 -2.35 -17.14
C ASP A 154 -16.34 -3.89 -17.12
N ASN A 155 -15.35 -4.48 -17.80
CA ASN A 155 -15.14 -5.93 -18.01
C ASN A 155 -16.13 -6.66 -18.93
N ALA A 156 -17.14 -5.98 -19.47
CA ALA A 156 -18.03 -6.58 -20.47
C ALA A 156 -17.49 -6.29 -21.88
N ILE A 157 -17.37 -7.33 -22.72
CA ILE A 157 -16.95 -7.16 -24.12
C ILE A 157 -17.97 -6.27 -24.85
N VAL A 158 -17.46 -5.29 -25.60
CA VAL A 158 -18.31 -4.35 -26.36
C VAL A 158 -17.96 -4.33 -27.84
N ARG A 159 -18.93 -3.88 -28.64
CA ARG A 159 -18.70 -3.64 -30.07
C ARG A 159 -17.90 -2.37 -30.29
N TYR A 160 -17.02 -2.42 -31.26
CA TYR A 160 -16.20 -1.30 -31.69
C TYR A 160 -16.04 -1.31 -33.21
N SER A 161 -15.64 -0.16 -33.76
CA SER A 161 -15.11 -0.09 -35.14
C SER A 161 -13.63 0.30 -35.09
N LEU A 162 -12.86 -0.19 -36.05
CA LEU A 162 -11.44 0.11 -36.20
C LEU A 162 -11.20 0.69 -37.60
N ASP A 163 -10.55 1.85 -37.65
CA ASP A 163 -10.08 2.49 -38.89
C ASP A 163 -8.62 2.88 -38.71
N GLY A 164 -7.72 2.21 -39.43
CA GLY A 164 -6.28 2.29 -39.21
C GLY A 164 -5.92 1.98 -37.76
N ASN A 165 -5.37 2.97 -37.05
CA ASN A 165 -5.01 2.88 -35.64
C ASN A 165 -6.03 3.54 -34.68
N THR A 166 -7.22 3.87 -35.19
CA THR A 166 -8.28 4.56 -34.46
C THR A 166 -9.43 3.61 -34.14
N LEU A 167 -9.66 3.39 -32.85
CA LEU A 167 -10.74 2.59 -32.31
C LEU A 167 -11.89 3.49 -31.86
N LYS A 168 -13.13 3.08 -32.17
CA LYS A 168 -14.33 3.82 -31.78
C LYS A 168 -15.35 2.91 -31.11
N VAL A 169 -15.77 3.31 -29.90
CA VAL A 169 -16.87 2.69 -29.15
C VAL A 169 -18.00 3.72 -29.03
N GLN A 170 -19.18 3.39 -29.55
CA GLN A 170 -20.31 4.33 -29.61
C GLN A 170 -21.43 3.92 -28.67
N ARG A 171 -22.22 4.91 -28.24
CA ARG A 171 -23.46 4.74 -27.45
C ARG A 171 -23.22 3.90 -26.19
N ILE A 172 -22.15 4.22 -25.46
CA ILE A 172 -21.85 3.53 -24.22
C ILE A 172 -22.81 3.95 -23.11
N SER A 173 -23.26 2.98 -22.33
CA SER A 173 -24.05 3.21 -21.12
C SER A 173 -23.11 3.29 -19.93
N LEU A 174 -23.06 4.47 -19.30
CA LEU A 174 -22.19 4.71 -18.14
C LEU A 174 -22.88 4.31 -16.84
N ARG A 175 -22.12 3.80 -15.88
CA ARG A 175 -22.60 3.57 -14.51
C ARG A 175 -22.62 4.89 -13.72
N PRO A 176 -23.45 5.00 -12.66
CA PRO A 176 -23.51 6.20 -11.81
C PRO A 176 -22.18 6.59 -11.13
N GLY A 177 -21.24 5.65 -10.95
CA GLY A 177 -19.89 5.91 -10.43
C GLY A 177 -18.84 6.17 -11.51
N GLY A 178 -19.27 6.30 -12.76
CA GLY A 178 -18.42 6.30 -13.95
C GLY A 178 -18.09 4.90 -14.46
N SER A 179 -17.62 4.85 -15.70
CA SER A 179 -17.21 3.61 -16.37
C SER A 179 -15.84 3.77 -17.03
N ARG A 180 -15.22 2.67 -17.43
CA ARG A 180 -13.97 2.67 -18.20
C ARG A 180 -14.01 1.73 -19.37
N VAL A 181 -13.46 2.18 -20.50
CA VAL A 181 -13.15 1.31 -21.63
C VAL A 181 -11.70 0.84 -21.49
N THR A 182 -11.47 -0.45 -21.67
CA THR A 182 -10.13 -1.04 -21.80
C THR A 182 -9.93 -1.63 -23.18
N VAL A 183 -8.69 -1.62 -23.64
CA VAL A 183 -8.27 -2.24 -24.91
C VAL A 183 -7.01 -3.05 -24.64
N ASP A 184 -7.11 -4.35 -24.88
CA ASP A 184 -5.96 -5.26 -24.88
C ASP A 184 -5.51 -5.41 -26.34
N TYR A 185 -4.23 -5.24 -26.63
CA TYR A 185 -3.74 -5.24 -28.00
C TYR A 185 -2.30 -5.72 -28.14
N ARG A 186 -1.88 -5.92 -29.39
CA ARG A 186 -0.49 -6.10 -29.79
C ARG A 186 0.00 -4.89 -30.54
N LEU A 187 1.26 -4.55 -30.32
CA LEU A 187 1.97 -3.51 -31.02
C LEU A 187 2.40 -4.00 -32.41
N ALA A 188 2.40 -3.09 -33.40
CA ALA A 188 2.89 -3.38 -34.73
C ALA A 188 4.40 -3.68 -34.74
N ARG A 189 5.14 -3.09 -33.78
CA ARG A 189 6.54 -3.40 -33.49
C ARG A 189 6.71 -3.55 -31.98
N PRO A 190 7.30 -4.64 -31.49
CA PRO A 190 7.58 -4.80 -30.07
C PRO A 190 8.44 -3.66 -29.53
N VAL A 191 8.18 -3.25 -28.29
CA VAL A 191 9.04 -2.28 -27.60
C VAL A 191 10.15 -3.05 -26.90
N GLU A 192 11.39 -2.61 -27.09
CA GLU A 192 12.55 -3.22 -26.47
C GLU A 192 12.55 -2.99 -24.95
N GLU A 193 12.73 -4.06 -24.20
CA GLU A 193 12.91 -4.01 -22.76
C GLU A 193 14.40 -3.91 -22.42
N THR A 194 14.71 -3.10 -21.42
CA THR A 194 16.07 -2.96 -20.89
C THR A 194 16.09 -3.30 -19.41
N THR A 195 17.21 -3.81 -18.93
CA THR A 195 17.44 -3.98 -17.49
C THR A 195 18.03 -2.70 -16.93
N MET A 196 17.28 -2.03 -16.06
CA MET A 196 17.73 -0.87 -15.32
C MET A 196 18.34 -1.34 -13.99
N GLU A 197 19.62 -1.05 -13.78
CA GLU A 197 20.35 -1.40 -12.56
C GLU A 197 20.53 -0.17 -11.66
N LEU A 198 20.18 -0.31 -10.38
CA LEU A 198 20.17 0.76 -9.40
C LEU A 198 20.74 0.23 -8.08
N ASP A 199 21.68 0.95 -7.46
CA ASP A 199 22.09 0.66 -6.09
C ASP A 199 21.04 1.18 -5.10
N ALA A 200 20.63 0.31 -4.18
CA ALA A 200 19.65 0.59 -3.15
C ALA A 200 20.26 0.28 -1.78
N ASN A 201 21.18 1.15 -1.33
CA ASN A 201 21.91 1.00 -0.07
C ASN A 201 22.70 -0.32 0.02
N GLY A 202 23.45 -0.66 -1.03
CA GLY A 202 24.25 -1.89 -1.10
C GLY A 202 23.48 -3.13 -1.55
N THR A 203 22.19 -3.00 -1.88
CA THR A 203 21.42 -4.03 -2.60
C THR A 203 21.29 -3.61 -4.06
N LEU A 204 21.74 -4.45 -4.99
CA LEU A 204 21.58 -4.19 -6.42
C LEU A 204 20.15 -4.49 -6.88
N VAL A 205 19.40 -3.48 -7.28
CA VAL A 205 18.04 -3.62 -7.80
C VAL A 205 18.07 -3.61 -9.32
N ARG A 206 17.55 -4.68 -9.93
CA ARG A 206 17.42 -4.80 -11.39
C ARG A 206 15.96 -4.79 -11.79
N VAL A 207 15.55 -3.85 -12.62
CA VAL A 207 14.17 -3.77 -13.12
C VAL A 207 14.19 -3.95 -14.63
N ARG A 208 13.67 -5.07 -15.11
CA ARG A 208 13.49 -5.34 -16.54
C ARG A 208 12.15 -4.78 -16.99
N ALA A 209 12.21 -3.72 -17.79
CA ALA A 209 11.04 -3.02 -18.30
C ALA A 209 11.41 -2.15 -19.51
N VAL A 210 10.40 -1.63 -20.21
CA VAL A 210 10.63 -0.64 -21.28
C VAL A 210 11.19 0.68 -20.68
N PRO A 211 12.05 1.42 -21.40
CA PRO A 211 12.74 2.61 -20.86
C PRO A 211 11.81 3.72 -20.32
N TYR A 212 10.57 3.78 -20.79
CA TYR A 212 9.55 4.72 -20.30
C TYR A 212 9.26 4.57 -18.80
N TYR A 213 9.55 3.39 -18.23
CA TYR A 213 9.32 3.09 -16.81
C TYR A 213 10.56 3.32 -15.93
N LYS A 214 11.50 4.16 -16.35
CA LYS A 214 12.63 4.58 -15.50
C LYS A 214 12.19 5.18 -14.17
N GLY A 215 11.05 5.88 -14.14
CA GLY A 215 10.44 6.39 -12.91
C GLY A 215 10.05 5.26 -11.94
N LEU A 216 9.41 4.21 -12.46
CA LEU A 216 9.06 3.00 -11.70
C LEU A 216 10.31 2.36 -11.09
N ALA A 217 11.35 2.16 -11.90
CA ALA A 217 12.57 1.50 -11.44
C ALA A 217 13.23 2.26 -10.28
N ARG A 218 13.27 3.60 -10.36
CA ARG A 218 13.77 4.45 -9.26
C ARG A 218 12.90 4.36 -8.00
N ALA A 219 11.58 4.35 -8.16
CA ALA A 219 10.65 4.20 -7.04
C ALA A 219 10.86 2.85 -6.34
N VAL A 220 10.90 1.76 -7.10
CA VAL A 220 11.18 0.40 -6.58
C VAL A 220 12.51 0.36 -5.84
N ALA A 221 13.60 0.86 -6.44
CA ALA A 221 14.91 0.90 -5.78
C ALA A 221 14.90 1.72 -4.48
N GLY A 222 14.19 2.86 -4.48
CA GLY A 222 14.02 3.69 -3.28
C GLY A 222 13.30 2.96 -2.15
N VAL A 223 12.25 2.19 -2.46
CA VAL A 223 11.52 1.36 -1.49
C VAL A 223 12.41 0.24 -0.97
N VAL A 224 13.07 -0.51 -1.87
CA VAL A 224 13.98 -1.60 -1.50
C VAL A 224 15.06 -1.11 -0.53
N GLY A 225 15.72 0.00 -0.87
CA GLY A 225 16.82 0.55 -0.06
C GLY A 225 16.38 0.98 1.35
N LYS A 226 15.11 1.37 1.52
CA LYS A 226 14.52 1.72 2.82
C LYS A 226 13.98 0.49 3.58
N ALA A 227 13.43 -0.49 2.88
CA ALA A 227 12.77 -1.66 3.48
C ALA A 227 13.75 -2.77 3.90
N VAL A 228 14.80 -3.02 3.11
CA VAL A 228 15.79 -4.10 3.37
C VAL A 228 16.40 -4.03 4.77
N PRO A 229 16.76 -2.86 5.34
CA PRO A 229 17.23 -2.78 6.73
C PRO A 229 16.24 -3.37 7.76
N TYR A 230 14.94 -3.18 7.58
CA TYR A 230 13.90 -3.74 8.45
C TYR A 230 13.73 -5.24 8.21
N LEU A 231 13.75 -5.69 6.95
CA LEU A 231 13.67 -7.12 6.63
C LEU A 231 14.88 -7.89 7.18
N ARG A 232 16.06 -7.28 7.16
CA ARG A 232 17.26 -7.83 7.80
C ARG A 232 17.09 -7.93 9.32
N ASP A 233 16.53 -6.91 9.97
CA ASP A 233 16.31 -6.94 11.42
C ASP A 233 15.27 -8.01 11.83
N ILE A 234 14.18 -8.13 11.07
CA ILE A 234 13.05 -9.01 11.41
C ILE A 234 13.36 -10.46 11.01
N PHE A 235 13.82 -10.69 9.77
CA PHE A 235 13.96 -12.01 9.17
C PHE A 235 15.40 -12.45 8.95
N GLY A 236 16.40 -11.59 9.20
CA GLY A 236 17.79 -11.86 8.81
C GLY A 236 18.00 -11.83 7.29
N TYR A 237 17.03 -11.34 6.52
CA TYR A 237 17.06 -11.32 5.06
C TYR A 237 17.81 -10.08 4.56
N SER A 238 18.91 -10.29 3.84
CA SER A 238 19.77 -9.22 3.31
C SER A 238 20.33 -9.61 1.93
N PRO A 239 19.51 -9.54 0.88
CA PRO A 239 19.92 -9.98 -0.46
C PRO A 239 21.00 -9.05 -1.04
N SER A 240 21.94 -9.60 -1.80
CA SER A 240 22.91 -8.81 -2.56
C SER A 240 22.27 -8.19 -3.81
N SER A 241 21.25 -8.83 -4.37
CA SER A 241 20.47 -8.30 -5.47
C SER A 241 19.00 -8.71 -5.42
N VAL A 242 18.13 -7.87 -5.99
CA VAL A 242 16.71 -8.18 -6.19
C VAL A 242 16.34 -7.82 -7.62
N ASP A 243 15.82 -8.82 -8.35
CA ASP A 243 15.39 -8.66 -9.72
C ASP A 243 13.87 -8.47 -9.78
N PHE A 244 13.41 -7.60 -10.68
CA PHE A 244 12.02 -7.30 -10.94
C PHE A 244 11.71 -7.44 -12.43
N LYS A 245 10.57 -8.03 -12.73
CA LYS A 245 9.97 -8.09 -14.07
C LYS A 245 8.59 -7.46 -14.02
N VAL A 246 8.18 -6.83 -15.11
CA VAL A 246 6.86 -6.21 -15.19
C VAL A 246 5.92 -7.02 -16.07
N PHE A 247 4.63 -7.00 -15.76
CA PHE A 247 3.59 -7.60 -16.59
C PHE A 247 2.39 -6.67 -16.73
N LEU A 248 1.55 -6.95 -17.72
CA LEU A 248 0.34 -6.19 -18.00
C LEU A 248 -0.88 -6.85 -17.35
N PRO A 249 -1.88 -6.07 -16.90
CA PRO A 249 -3.17 -6.62 -16.53
C PRO A 249 -3.86 -7.21 -17.78
N THR A 250 -4.86 -8.04 -17.54
CA THR A 250 -5.79 -8.50 -18.58
C THR A 250 -7.13 -7.84 -18.32
N ARG A 251 -7.69 -7.07 -19.27
CA ARG A 251 -8.91 -6.26 -19.05
C ARG A 251 -8.79 -5.38 -17.80
N MET A 252 -9.80 -5.33 -16.91
CA MET A 252 -9.72 -4.72 -15.58
C MET A 252 -9.49 -5.75 -14.47
N ASP A 253 -8.90 -6.91 -14.77
CA ASP A 253 -8.46 -7.83 -13.71
C ASP A 253 -7.18 -7.30 -13.07
N LEU A 254 -7.34 -6.81 -11.83
CA LEU A 254 -6.28 -6.24 -11.00
C LEU A 254 -6.13 -7.04 -9.69
N SER A 255 -6.57 -8.30 -9.69
CA SER A 255 -6.46 -9.21 -8.53
C SER A 255 -5.00 -9.46 -8.14
N ALA A 256 -4.11 -9.61 -9.14
CA ALA A 256 -2.67 -9.77 -8.94
C ALA A 256 -1.94 -8.43 -9.16
N LEU A 257 -1.48 -7.81 -8.08
CA LEU A 257 -0.65 -6.59 -8.12
C LEU A 257 0.85 -6.91 -8.21
N GLY A 258 1.26 -8.01 -7.58
CA GLY A 258 2.60 -8.58 -7.64
C GLY A 258 2.56 -10.07 -7.39
N TYR A 259 3.67 -10.76 -7.68
CA TYR A 259 3.90 -12.14 -7.24
C TYR A 259 5.37 -12.54 -7.31
N VAL A 260 5.71 -13.58 -6.56
CA VAL A 260 6.91 -14.41 -6.72
C VAL A 260 6.47 -15.85 -6.96
N MET A 261 7.15 -16.58 -7.85
CA MET A 261 6.77 -17.97 -8.15
C MET A 261 6.98 -18.86 -6.91
N GLY A 262 6.11 -19.84 -6.71
CA GLY A 262 6.21 -20.74 -5.55
C GLY A 262 7.52 -21.54 -5.57
N GLU A 263 7.97 -21.92 -6.77
CA GLU A 263 9.26 -22.59 -7.00
C GLU A 263 10.44 -21.71 -6.56
N ASP A 264 10.39 -20.41 -6.85
CA ASP A 264 11.40 -19.43 -6.47
C ASP A 264 11.44 -19.24 -4.95
N ILE A 265 10.27 -19.15 -4.30
CA ILE A 265 10.16 -19.10 -2.83
C ILE A 265 10.74 -20.37 -2.20
N ASN A 266 10.37 -21.54 -2.74
CA ASN A 266 10.83 -22.84 -2.26
C ASN A 266 12.34 -23.07 -2.52
N ALA A 267 12.92 -22.37 -3.49
CA ALA A 267 14.35 -22.28 -3.73
C ALA A 267 15.05 -21.22 -2.85
N GLY A 268 14.47 -20.85 -1.69
CA GLY A 268 15.03 -19.87 -0.76
C GLY A 268 14.70 -18.42 -1.12
N GLY A 269 13.69 -18.19 -1.96
CA GLY A 269 13.37 -16.86 -2.47
C GLY A 269 14.31 -16.42 -3.59
N GLU A 270 14.84 -17.34 -4.38
CA GLU A 270 15.67 -17.01 -5.54
C GLU A 270 14.80 -16.85 -6.78
N GLY A 271 14.83 -15.70 -7.44
CA GLY A 271 14.00 -15.43 -8.61
C GLY A 271 13.48 -13.98 -8.67
N PRO A 272 12.90 -13.57 -9.79
CA PRO A 272 12.40 -12.22 -9.96
C PRO A 272 11.07 -12.00 -9.23
N ILE A 273 10.86 -10.78 -8.74
CA ILE A 273 9.53 -10.30 -8.35
C ILE A 273 8.81 -9.81 -9.61
N HIS A 274 7.60 -10.29 -9.84
CA HIS A 274 6.76 -9.83 -10.94
C HIS A 274 5.82 -8.74 -10.44
N LEU A 275 5.84 -7.56 -11.08
CA LEU A 275 4.98 -6.43 -10.72
C LEU A 275 4.01 -6.08 -11.85
N ASN A 276 2.75 -5.85 -11.48
CA ASN A 276 1.74 -5.41 -12.42
C ASN A 276 1.95 -3.92 -12.74
N LEU A 277 2.10 -3.57 -14.03
CA LEU A 277 2.27 -2.18 -14.45
C LEU A 277 1.06 -1.30 -14.12
N ALA A 278 -0.12 -1.90 -13.86
CA ALA A 278 -1.29 -1.16 -13.40
C ALA A 278 -1.01 -0.37 -12.12
N LEU A 279 -0.05 -0.78 -11.28
CA LEU A 279 0.40 -0.06 -10.08
C LEU A 279 0.82 1.38 -10.35
N LEU A 280 1.26 1.72 -11.58
CA LEU A 280 1.54 3.10 -12.00
C LEU A 280 0.30 4.01 -12.01
N ARG A 281 -0.89 3.41 -11.87
CA ARG A 281 -2.19 4.10 -11.85
C ARG A 281 -2.91 3.97 -10.50
N PHE A 282 -2.24 3.43 -9.48
CA PHE A 282 -2.76 3.30 -8.13
C PHE A 282 -2.30 4.48 -7.27
N LYS A 283 -2.98 4.66 -6.14
CA LYS A 283 -2.60 5.70 -5.17
C LYS A 283 -1.18 5.38 -4.67
N GLU A 284 -0.39 6.41 -4.42
CA GLU A 284 0.86 6.27 -3.67
C GLU A 284 0.61 5.45 -2.39
N GLY A 285 1.51 4.51 -2.10
CA GLY A 285 1.37 3.52 -1.05
C GLY A 285 1.12 2.11 -1.58
N TYR A 286 0.39 1.95 -2.69
CA TYR A 286 0.09 0.62 -3.24
C TYR A 286 1.29 -0.05 -3.90
N LEU A 287 2.05 0.69 -4.73
CA LEU A 287 3.27 0.16 -5.36
C LEU A 287 4.26 -0.26 -4.28
N GLU A 288 4.49 0.62 -3.32
CA GLU A 288 5.47 0.46 -2.28
C GLU A 288 5.11 -0.72 -1.37
N THR A 289 3.86 -0.80 -0.92
CA THR A 289 3.38 -1.92 -0.10
C THR A 289 3.48 -3.23 -0.86
N THR A 290 3.15 -3.24 -2.17
CA THR A 290 3.31 -4.45 -3.01
C THR A 290 4.78 -4.87 -3.09
N VAL A 291 5.71 -3.94 -3.34
CA VAL A 291 7.15 -4.26 -3.39
C VAL A 291 7.62 -4.87 -2.07
N VAL A 292 7.22 -4.31 -0.92
CA VAL A 292 7.60 -4.85 0.39
C VAL A 292 6.92 -6.19 0.66
N HIS A 293 5.65 -6.37 0.26
CA HIS A 293 4.91 -7.64 0.37
C HIS A 293 5.66 -8.78 -0.31
N GLU A 294 6.05 -8.58 -1.57
CA GLU A 294 6.80 -9.58 -2.33
C GLU A 294 8.19 -9.84 -1.73
N LEU A 295 8.87 -8.81 -1.21
CA LEU A 295 10.13 -9.00 -0.48
C LEU A 295 9.95 -9.81 0.80
N VAL A 296 8.83 -9.69 1.51
CA VAL A 296 8.52 -10.51 2.68
C VAL A 296 8.32 -11.97 2.28
N HIS A 297 7.67 -12.27 1.16
CA HIS A 297 7.60 -13.65 0.66
C HIS A 297 8.99 -14.25 0.42
N LYS A 298 9.90 -13.48 -0.19
CA LYS A 298 11.30 -13.91 -0.38
C LYS A 298 12.01 -14.12 0.96
N ALA A 299 11.81 -13.23 1.92
CA ALA A 299 12.38 -13.35 3.27
C ALA A 299 11.88 -14.61 4.00
N LEU A 300 10.60 -14.97 3.84
CA LEU A 300 10.01 -16.19 4.40
C LEU A 300 10.56 -17.44 3.71
N GLY A 301 10.71 -17.43 2.38
CA GLY A 301 11.37 -18.52 1.64
C GLY A 301 12.80 -18.75 2.14
N ALA A 302 13.60 -17.69 2.26
CA ALA A 302 14.97 -17.73 2.79
C ALA A 302 15.03 -18.21 4.27
N LEU A 303 13.94 -18.06 5.01
CA LEU A 303 13.82 -18.52 6.40
C LEU A 303 13.49 -20.02 6.51
N GLY A 304 13.16 -20.68 5.40
CA GLY A 304 12.72 -22.07 5.38
C GLY A 304 11.21 -22.23 5.63
N VAL A 305 10.40 -21.24 5.23
CA VAL A 305 8.94 -21.38 5.15
C VAL A 305 8.57 -21.64 3.68
N PRO A 306 8.10 -22.86 3.34
CA PRO A 306 7.79 -23.20 1.96
C PRO A 306 6.45 -22.59 1.51
N ALA A 307 6.42 -22.11 0.26
CA ALA A 307 5.21 -21.71 -0.44
C ALA A 307 4.42 -22.95 -0.88
N ASN A 308 3.72 -23.56 0.07
CA ASN A 308 2.81 -24.68 -0.17
C ASN A 308 1.37 -24.31 0.20
N ARG A 309 0.41 -25.19 -0.11
CA ARG A 309 -1.02 -24.93 0.16
C ARG A 309 -1.33 -24.76 1.64
N GLU A 310 -0.63 -25.49 2.50
CA GLU A 310 -0.87 -25.52 3.94
C GLU A 310 -0.42 -24.23 4.63
N LEU A 311 0.72 -23.68 4.21
CA LEU A 311 1.38 -22.51 4.81
C LEU A 311 1.14 -21.20 4.04
N ARG A 312 0.42 -21.25 2.91
CA ARG A 312 0.11 -20.06 2.10
C ARG A 312 -0.51 -18.94 2.93
N TRP A 313 -1.44 -19.26 3.82
CA TRP A 313 -2.08 -18.27 4.68
C TRP A 313 -1.06 -17.51 5.55
N PHE A 314 -0.01 -18.19 6.00
CA PHE A 314 1.04 -17.57 6.78
C PHE A 314 1.92 -16.68 5.90
N HIS A 315 2.25 -17.12 4.69
CA HIS A 315 2.93 -16.28 3.69
C HIS A 315 2.17 -14.98 3.44
N GLU A 316 0.89 -15.07 3.07
CA GLU A 316 0.09 -13.88 2.74
C GLU A 316 -0.21 -13.03 3.97
N GLY A 317 -0.52 -13.64 5.11
CA GLY A 317 -0.81 -12.92 6.35
C GLY A 317 0.40 -12.13 6.87
N VAL A 318 1.60 -12.73 6.87
CA VAL A 318 2.83 -12.06 7.28
C VAL A 318 3.26 -11.02 6.24
N ALA A 319 3.20 -11.35 4.95
CA ALA A 319 3.52 -10.38 3.89
C ALA A 319 2.60 -9.16 3.96
N GLN A 320 1.29 -9.35 4.17
CA GLN A 320 0.34 -8.26 4.29
C GLN A 320 0.56 -7.40 5.54
N TYR A 321 0.73 -8.04 6.70
CA TYR A 321 0.93 -7.32 7.97
C TYR A 321 2.28 -6.57 7.99
N VAL A 322 3.36 -7.26 7.64
CA VAL A 322 4.71 -6.70 7.72
C VAL A 322 4.94 -5.63 6.66
N SER A 323 4.41 -5.79 5.44
CA SER A 323 4.54 -4.77 4.39
C SER A 323 3.92 -3.45 4.82
N VAL A 324 2.69 -3.46 5.34
CA VAL A 324 2.00 -2.27 5.85
C VAL A 324 2.81 -1.61 6.97
N LYS A 325 3.25 -2.38 7.98
CA LYS A 325 4.00 -1.83 9.12
C LYS A 325 5.41 -1.34 8.76
N ILE A 326 6.09 -1.95 7.79
CA ILE A 326 7.37 -1.43 7.29
C ILE A 326 7.15 -0.17 6.47
N CYS A 327 6.16 -0.15 5.56
CA CYS A 327 5.83 1.01 4.75
C CYS A 327 5.48 2.23 5.61
N GLU A 328 4.66 2.04 6.64
CA GLU A 328 4.37 3.08 7.65
C GLU A 328 5.67 3.61 8.28
N LYS A 329 6.57 2.73 8.74
CA LYS A 329 7.85 3.12 9.37
C LYS A 329 8.80 3.89 8.45
N ILE A 330 8.73 3.67 7.14
CA ILE A 330 9.57 4.38 6.17
C ILE A 330 8.87 5.61 5.56
N GLY A 331 7.72 6.00 6.13
CA GLY A 331 7.02 7.24 5.83
C GLY A 331 6.07 7.17 4.63
N ILE A 332 5.61 5.98 4.25
CA ILE A 332 4.62 5.79 3.19
C ILE A 332 3.22 5.82 3.78
N ASP A 333 2.30 6.55 3.13
CA ASP A 333 0.88 6.55 3.51
C ASP A 333 0.24 5.19 3.17
N VAL A 334 -0.11 4.44 4.21
CA VAL A 334 -0.78 3.14 4.12
C VAL A 334 -2.21 3.17 4.68
N SER A 335 -2.74 4.34 5.00
CA SER A 335 -4.04 4.49 5.68
C SER A 335 -5.20 3.80 4.95
N ASP A 336 -5.27 3.93 3.62
CA ASP A 336 -6.31 3.27 2.81
C ASP A 336 -6.15 1.74 2.80
N ALA A 337 -4.91 1.24 2.76
CA ALA A 337 -4.62 -0.19 2.79
C ALA A 337 -4.99 -0.78 4.16
N GLU A 338 -4.58 -0.13 5.25
CA GLU A 338 -4.89 -0.54 6.61
C GLU A 338 -6.40 -0.54 6.87
N ALA A 339 -7.10 0.55 6.52
CA ALA A 339 -8.56 0.64 6.66
C ALA A 339 -9.31 -0.43 5.85
N SER A 340 -8.83 -0.72 4.63
CA SER A 340 -9.41 -1.80 3.80
C SER A 340 -9.22 -3.18 4.45
N LEU A 341 -8.02 -3.47 4.97
CA LEU A 341 -7.72 -4.74 5.63
C LEU A 341 -8.50 -4.91 6.92
N GLU A 342 -8.57 -3.87 7.77
CA GLU A 342 -9.36 -3.89 9.00
C GLU A 342 -10.85 -4.11 8.73
N SER A 343 -11.39 -3.40 7.72
CA SER A 343 -12.78 -3.56 7.31
C SER A 343 -13.08 -4.99 6.86
N ALA A 344 -12.17 -5.58 6.07
CA ALA A 344 -12.29 -6.97 5.60
C ALA A 344 -12.14 -7.98 6.74
N ALA A 345 -11.24 -7.73 7.69
CA ALA A 345 -10.96 -8.58 8.84
C ALA A 345 -12.06 -8.54 9.93
N ARG A 346 -12.89 -7.49 9.93
CA ARG A 346 -13.91 -7.24 10.98
C ARG A 346 -14.85 -8.42 11.22
N VAL A 347 -15.20 -9.18 10.18
CA VAL A 347 -16.09 -10.34 10.29
C VAL A 347 -15.52 -11.45 11.19
N PHE A 348 -14.19 -11.58 11.25
CA PHE A 348 -13.51 -12.54 12.12
C PHE A 348 -13.37 -12.01 13.54
N GLY A 349 -13.10 -10.71 13.69
CA GLY A 349 -13.05 -10.05 15.00
C GLY A 349 -14.39 -10.03 15.73
N SER A 350 -15.51 -9.98 15.00
CA SER A 350 -16.86 -10.06 15.58
C SER A 350 -17.33 -11.48 15.88
N GLY A 351 -16.57 -12.51 15.49
CA GLY A 351 -16.94 -13.92 15.63
C GLY A 351 -18.02 -14.40 14.66
N LEU A 352 -18.40 -13.58 13.66
CA LEU A 352 -19.37 -13.97 12.62
C LEU A 352 -18.81 -15.05 11.68
N ALA A 353 -17.49 -15.10 11.52
CA ALA A 353 -16.80 -16.15 10.79
C ALA A 353 -15.53 -16.60 11.54
N LYS A 354 -15.15 -17.87 11.34
CA LYS A 354 -13.90 -18.43 11.89
C LYS A 354 -12.83 -18.43 10.80
N PRO A 355 -11.60 -17.93 11.05
CA PRO A 355 -10.59 -17.78 10.01
C PRO A 355 -9.87 -19.09 9.61
N GLY A 356 -10.05 -20.21 10.34
CA GLY A 356 -9.32 -21.46 10.12
C GLY A 356 -9.53 -22.17 8.79
N PHE A 357 -10.50 -21.72 7.98
CA PHE A 357 -10.67 -22.20 6.60
C PHE A 357 -9.44 -21.88 5.72
N VAL A 358 -8.59 -20.93 6.10
CA VAL A 358 -7.38 -20.56 5.36
C VAL A 358 -6.38 -21.69 5.18
N GLN A 359 -6.41 -22.72 6.04
CA GLN A 359 -5.58 -23.92 5.87
C GLN A 359 -5.90 -24.70 4.59
N ARG A 360 -7.09 -24.49 4.03
CA ARG A 360 -7.58 -25.17 2.82
C ARG A 360 -7.55 -24.29 1.59
N TRP A 361 -6.83 -23.15 1.63
CA TRP A 361 -6.76 -22.17 0.55
C TRP A 361 -6.66 -22.84 -0.81
N THR A 362 -7.66 -22.59 -1.66
CA THR A 362 -7.64 -22.98 -3.07
C THR A 362 -7.55 -21.74 -3.94
N PRO A 363 -6.74 -21.73 -5.02
CA PRO A 363 -6.65 -20.59 -5.96
C PRO A 363 -7.97 -20.28 -6.69
N SER A 364 -9.00 -21.11 -6.53
CA SER A 364 -10.34 -20.90 -7.08
C SER A 364 -11.29 -20.46 -5.96
N GLY A 365 -11.77 -19.21 -6.00
CA GLY A 365 -12.79 -18.73 -5.07
C GLY A 365 -12.64 -17.25 -4.69
N ASP A 366 -13.16 -16.90 -3.52
CA ASP A 366 -13.04 -15.55 -2.94
C ASP A 366 -11.67 -15.37 -2.29
N GLU A 367 -10.67 -15.02 -3.10
CA GLU A 367 -9.31 -14.73 -2.64
C GLU A 367 -9.28 -13.62 -1.57
N GLY A 368 -10.15 -12.61 -1.70
CA GLY A 368 -10.24 -11.51 -0.76
C GLY A 368 -10.51 -11.98 0.68
N SER A 369 -11.43 -12.94 0.85
CA SER A 369 -11.71 -13.55 2.15
C SER A 369 -10.51 -14.30 2.74
N TYR A 370 -9.73 -15.00 1.91
CA TYR A 370 -8.53 -15.70 2.37
C TYR A 370 -7.42 -14.74 2.84
N TYR A 371 -7.16 -13.67 2.08
CA TYR A 371 -6.23 -12.62 2.48
C TYR A 371 -6.70 -11.95 3.78
N ALA A 372 -7.98 -11.60 3.90
CA ALA A 372 -8.54 -10.95 5.08
C ALA A 372 -8.43 -11.83 6.34
N ALA A 373 -8.75 -13.12 6.23
CA ALA A 373 -8.63 -14.07 7.34
C ALA A 373 -7.16 -14.30 7.74
N SER A 374 -6.27 -14.42 6.77
CA SER A 374 -4.83 -14.60 7.00
C SER A 374 -4.20 -13.39 7.69
N TYR A 375 -4.52 -12.19 7.18
CA TYR A 375 -4.13 -10.93 7.82
C TYR A 375 -4.68 -10.85 9.24
N TYR A 376 -5.98 -11.14 9.45
CA TYR A 376 -6.59 -11.13 10.79
C TYR A 376 -5.81 -12.01 11.77
N VAL A 377 -5.49 -13.26 11.41
CA VAL A 377 -4.77 -14.19 12.30
C VAL A 377 -3.40 -13.62 12.66
N VAL A 378 -2.62 -13.19 11.67
CA VAL A 378 -1.25 -12.70 11.90
C VAL A 378 -1.25 -11.37 12.65
N ALA A 379 -2.04 -10.39 12.21
CA ALA A 379 -2.15 -9.08 12.84
C ALA A 379 -2.59 -9.21 14.30
N THR A 380 -3.62 -10.03 14.57
CA THR A 380 -4.10 -10.25 15.94
C THR A 380 -2.99 -10.82 16.84
N LEU A 381 -2.28 -11.84 16.36
CA LEU A 381 -1.20 -12.44 17.16
C LEU A 381 -0.04 -11.46 17.40
N ALA A 382 0.32 -10.70 16.37
CA ALA A 382 1.42 -9.75 16.40
C ALA A 382 1.11 -8.56 17.31
N GLU A 383 -0.01 -7.85 17.09
CA GLU A 383 -0.35 -6.64 17.83
C GLU A 383 -0.47 -6.89 19.34
N GLU A 384 -1.07 -8.01 19.76
CA GLU A 384 -1.14 -8.42 21.16
C GLU A 384 0.24 -8.71 21.80
N ARG A 385 1.28 -8.95 20.99
CA ARG A 385 2.60 -9.44 21.44
C ARG A 385 3.75 -8.50 21.06
N GLY A 386 3.45 -7.25 20.74
CA GLY A 386 4.44 -6.21 20.45
C GLY A 386 4.75 -6.00 18.96
N GLY A 387 3.80 -6.33 18.09
CA GLY A 387 3.81 -6.10 16.65
C GLY A 387 4.98 -6.77 15.94
N LEU A 388 5.74 -5.99 15.16
CA LEU A 388 6.93 -6.48 14.44
C LEU A 388 7.97 -7.16 15.35
N SER A 389 8.04 -6.79 16.63
CA SER A 389 8.95 -7.45 17.58
C SER A 389 8.55 -8.91 17.84
N TYR A 390 7.25 -9.23 17.80
CA TYR A 390 6.78 -10.61 17.86
C TYR A 390 7.15 -11.36 16.59
N ILE A 391 6.90 -10.79 15.40
CA ILE A 391 7.26 -11.40 14.12
C ILE A 391 8.77 -11.72 14.06
N LYS A 392 9.63 -10.84 14.57
CA LYS A 392 11.07 -11.10 14.69
C LYS A 392 11.40 -12.31 15.59
N ARG A 393 10.70 -12.48 16.71
CA ARG A 393 10.85 -13.66 17.57
C ARG A 393 10.38 -14.93 16.86
N VAL A 394 9.25 -14.87 16.17
CA VAL A 394 8.73 -15.97 15.34
C VAL A 394 9.77 -16.37 14.30
N ALA A 395 10.34 -15.40 13.58
CA ALA A 395 11.36 -15.69 12.58
C ALA A 395 12.61 -16.34 13.20
N SER A 396 12.99 -15.91 14.40
CA SER A 396 14.11 -16.50 15.15
C SER A 396 13.83 -17.96 15.54
N GLU A 397 12.60 -18.27 15.96
CA GLU A 397 12.19 -19.65 16.28
C GLU A 397 12.14 -20.55 15.05
N ILE A 398 11.62 -20.08 13.92
CA ILE A 398 11.61 -20.82 12.65
C ILE A 398 13.06 -21.14 12.24
N ARG A 399 13.95 -20.15 12.29
CA ARG A 399 15.37 -20.36 11.96
C ARG A 399 16.04 -21.37 12.89
N ARG A 400 15.77 -21.30 14.20
CA ARG A 400 16.30 -22.25 15.19
C ARG A 400 15.86 -23.69 14.92
N ARG A 401 14.67 -23.87 14.31
CA ARG A 401 14.12 -25.17 13.89
C ARG A 401 14.63 -25.64 12.53
N GLY A 402 15.34 -24.79 11.78
CA GLY A 402 15.78 -25.08 10.41
C GLY A 402 14.67 -24.92 9.35
N GLY A 403 13.60 -24.20 9.68
CA GLY A 403 12.41 -24.06 8.85
C GLY A 403 11.16 -24.66 9.51
N VAL A 404 10.05 -24.62 8.78
CA VAL A 404 8.77 -25.24 9.15
C VAL A 404 8.15 -25.89 7.91
N SER A 405 7.33 -26.93 8.07
CA SER A 405 6.75 -27.65 6.92
C SER A 405 5.25 -27.84 6.97
N SER A 406 4.64 -27.69 8.16
CA SER A 406 3.21 -27.90 8.41
C SER A 406 2.61 -26.82 9.32
N ASN A 407 1.29 -26.75 9.37
CA ASN A 407 0.56 -25.88 10.30
C ASN A 407 0.90 -26.20 11.75
N GLN A 408 1.14 -27.48 12.08
CA GLN A 408 1.55 -27.87 13.42
C GLN A 408 2.94 -27.29 13.76
N ASP A 409 3.93 -27.47 12.89
CA ASP A 409 5.29 -26.92 13.10
C ASP A 409 5.25 -25.40 13.26
N LEU A 410 4.43 -24.74 12.43
CA LEU A 410 4.27 -23.30 12.45
C LEU A 410 3.60 -22.82 13.75
N VAL A 411 2.51 -23.46 14.19
CA VAL A 411 1.83 -23.09 15.44
C VAL A 411 2.74 -23.33 16.64
N GLU A 412 3.59 -24.36 16.63
CA GLU A 412 4.61 -24.55 17.66
C GLU A 412 5.68 -23.45 17.65
N ALA A 413 6.11 -22.99 16.47
CA ALA A 413 7.05 -21.87 16.37
C ALA A 413 6.42 -20.55 16.87
N LEU A 414 5.17 -20.28 16.50
CA LEU A 414 4.39 -19.14 16.97
C LEU A 414 4.21 -19.17 18.50
N SER A 415 3.91 -20.35 19.06
CA SER A 415 3.74 -20.57 20.50
C SER A 415 5.05 -20.37 21.26
N ALA A 416 6.15 -20.93 20.75
CA ALA A 416 7.48 -20.73 21.33
C ALA A 416 7.88 -19.24 21.35
N ALA A 417 7.63 -18.51 20.26
CA ALA A 417 7.91 -17.07 20.19
C ALA A 417 7.00 -16.22 21.08
N ALA A 418 5.82 -16.72 21.43
CA ALA A 418 4.87 -16.09 22.34
C ALA A 418 5.18 -16.39 23.81
N GLY A 419 5.83 -17.51 24.09
CA GLY A 419 6.06 -18.00 25.46
C GLY A 419 4.83 -18.68 26.07
N GLU A 420 3.83 -19.03 25.27
CA GLU A 420 2.57 -19.67 25.69
C GLU A 420 2.04 -20.59 24.58
N ASP A 421 1.21 -21.57 24.93
CA ASP A 421 0.59 -22.47 23.95
C ASP A 421 -0.57 -21.77 23.23
N LEU A 422 -0.43 -21.55 21.92
CA LEU A 422 -1.45 -20.92 21.09
C LEU A 422 -2.42 -21.93 20.47
N ALA A 423 -2.19 -23.25 20.57
CA ALA A 423 -3.07 -24.26 19.96
C ALA A 423 -4.55 -24.14 20.36
N PRO A 424 -4.93 -23.84 21.62
CA PRO A 424 -6.33 -23.62 21.99
C PRO A 424 -6.97 -22.49 21.16
N ARG A 425 -6.28 -21.37 21.01
CA ARG A 425 -6.76 -20.22 20.23
C ARG A 425 -6.91 -20.55 18.75
N PHE A 426 -5.92 -21.23 18.18
CA PHE A 426 -5.99 -21.69 16.80
C PHE A 426 -7.19 -22.63 16.59
N ARG A 427 -7.46 -23.55 17.52
CA ARG A 427 -8.67 -24.40 17.48
C ARG A 427 -9.97 -23.61 17.59
N ASP A 428 -10.02 -22.59 18.44
CA ASP A 428 -11.19 -21.70 18.54
C ASP A 428 -11.46 -20.98 17.21
N TRP A 429 -10.38 -20.55 16.54
CA TRP A 429 -10.38 -20.03 15.19
C TRP A 429 -10.68 -21.06 14.10
N GLY A 430 -10.83 -22.34 14.44
CA GLY A 430 -11.19 -23.41 13.51
C GLY A 430 -10.00 -24.04 12.79
N PHE A 431 -8.78 -23.89 13.31
CA PHE A 431 -7.61 -24.60 12.81
C PHE A 431 -7.57 -26.06 13.29
N GLU A 432 -6.99 -26.94 12.47
CA GLU A 432 -6.86 -28.37 12.76
C GLU A 432 -5.45 -28.66 13.28
N VAL A 433 -5.20 -28.29 14.55
CA VAL A 433 -3.89 -28.42 15.20
C VAL A 433 -4.00 -29.07 16.58
N SER A 434 -2.93 -29.76 16.98
CA SER A 434 -2.79 -30.44 18.27
C SER A 434 -2.11 -29.54 19.31
N GLU A 435 -2.22 -29.88 20.61
CA GLU A 435 -1.54 -29.16 21.69
C GLU A 435 -0.03 -29.04 21.44
N THR A 436 0.54 -27.86 21.69
CA THR A 436 1.98 -27.63 21.47
C THR A 436 2.78 -27.90 22.74
N ARG A 437 3.97 -28.51 22.58
CA ARG A 437 4.93 -28.63 23.69
C ARG A 437 5.73 -27.34 23.80
N VAL A 438 5.17 -26.33 24.47
CA VAL A 438 5.97 -25.17 24.87
C VAL A 438 6.88 -25.62 26.00
N ALA A 439 8.20 -25.63 25.77
CA ALA A 439 9.17 -25.82 26.85
C ALA A 439 8.97 -24.67 27.84
N ALA A 440 8.29 -24.94 28.95
CA ALA A 440 8.14 -23.97 30.02
C ALA A 440 9.56 -23.54 30.42
N VAL A 441 9.89 -22.25 30.26
CA VAL A 441 10.98 -21.68 31.04
C VAL A 441 10.52 -21.88 32.49
N PRO A 442 11.15 -22.77 33.26
CA PRO A 442 10.62 -23.07 34.59
C PRO A 442 10.60 -21.75 35.34
N ARG A 443 9.45 -21.38 35.91
CA ARG A 443 9.29 -20.16 36.72
C ARG A 443 10.41 -20.02 37.75
N LEU A 444 10.98 -21.15 38.18
CA LEU A 444 12.18 -21.26 39.00
C LEU A 444 13.41 -20.61 38.36
N ALA A 445 13.72 -20.84 37.07
CA ALA A 445 14.89 -20.26 36.40
C ALA A 445 14.75 -18.74 36.21
N ALA A 446 13.56 -18.25 35.85
CA ALA A 446 13.28 -16.82 35.77
C ALA A 446 13.35 -16.15 37.15
N ALA A 447 12.80 -16.80 38.19
CA ALA A 447 12.90 -16.34 39.58
C ALA A 447 14.33 -16.38 40.11
N LEU A 448 15.12 -17.40 39.76
CA LEU A 448 16.53 -17.51 40.13
C LEU A 448 17.38 -16.45 39.44
N ALA A 449 17.12 -16.16 38.15
CA ALA A 449 17.79 -15.08 37.43
C ALA A 449 17.44 -13.70 38.01
N ALA A 450 16.16 -13.47 38.34
CA ALA A 450 15.71 -12.24 39.00
C ALA A 450 16.30 -12.10 40.41
N ALA A 451 16.36 -13.19 41.17
CA ALA A 451 16.98 -13.22 42.50
C ALA A 451 18.50 -13.00 42.43
N ALA A 452 19.19 -13.58 41.44
CA ALA A 452 20.61 -13.36 41.20
C ALA A 452 20.89 -11.90 40.82
N LEU A 453 20.05 -11.29 39.98
CA LEU A 453 20.15 -9.89 39.61
C LEU A 453 19.89 -8.96 40.82
N ALA A 454 18.86 -9.25 41.61
CA ALA A 454 18.56 -8.52 42.84
C ALA A 454 19.69 -8.65 43.87
N ALA A 455 20.28 -9.85 44.02
CA ALA A 455 21.43 -10.08 44.88
C ALA A 455 22.68 -9.34 44.38
N ALA A 456 22.93 -9.29 43.07
CA ALA A 456 24.03 -8.53 42.49
C ALA A 456 23.88 -7.02 42.69
N VAL A 457 22.65 -6.49 42.55
CA VAL A 457 22.33 -5.08 42.83
C VAL A 457 22.47 -4.78 44.32
N ALA A 458 21.93 -5.64 45.20
CA ALA A 458 22.06 -5.48 46.65
C ALA A 458 23.52 -5.56 47.12
N PHE A 459 24.32 -6.48 46.55
CA PHE A 459 25.74 -6.59 46.83
C PHE A 459 26.51 -5.36 46.34
N SER A 460 26.21 -4.86 45.15
CA SER A 460 26.81 -3.63 44.62
C SER A 460 26.49 -2.42 45.51
N LEU A 461 25.24 -2.28 45.95
CA LEU A 461 24.83 -1.24 46.90
C LEU A 461 25.48 -1.40 48.27
N LEU A 462 25.63 -2.64 48.77
CA LEU A 462 26.33 -2.92 50.03
C LEU A 462 27.81 -2.55 49.94
N VAL A 463 28.49 -2.88 48.83
CA VAL A 463 29.89 -2.50 48.59
C VAL A 463 30.03 -0.98 48.54
N ILE A 464 29.13 -0.28 47.84
CA ILE A 464 29.10 1.20 47.78
C ILE A 464 28.88 1.79 49.18
N LEU A 465 27.94 1.27 49.97
CA LEU A 465 27.66 1.75 51.33
C LEU A 465 28.79 1.46 52.31
N LEU A 466 29.46 0.31 52.19
CA LEU A 466 30.63 -0.06 53.01
C LEU A 466 31.86 0.78 52.65
N TRP A 467 32.03 1.15 51.38
CA TRP A 467 33.08 2.08 50.95
C TRP A 467 32.81 3.53 51.38
N ARG A 468 31.55 3.98 51.35
CA ARG A 468 31.14 5.33 51.80
C ARG A 468 31.42 5.57 53.28
N ARG A 469 31.53 4.53 54.11
CA ARG A 469 31.88 4.63 55.54
C ARG A 469 33.39 4.69 55.83
N ARG A 470 34.27 4.66 54.81
CA ARG A 470 35.74 4.62 55.00
C ARG A 470 36.50 5.75 54.28
N GLY A 471 35.82 6.81 53.84
CA GLY A 471 36.46 8.02 53.32
C GLY A 471 36.93 8.95 54.43
N GLU A 472 38.13 9.53 54.28
CA GLU A 472 38.56 10.69 55.06
C GLU A 472 38.35 11.94 54.21
N ARG A 473 38.07 13.09 54.83
CA ARG A 473 37.94 14.34 54.07
C ARG A 473 39.33 14.94 53.85
N CYS A 474 39.63 15.31 52.61
CA CYS A 474 40.84 16.06 52.30
C CYS A 474 40.84 17.37 53.10
N PRO A 475 41.87 17.69 53.90
CA PRO A 475 41.88 18.90 54.73
C PRO A 475 42.00 20.20 53.91
N TYR A 476 42.38 20.11 52.63
CA TYR A 476 42.59 21.28 51.77
C TYR A 476 41.35 21.64 50.95
N CYS A 477 40.64 20.65 50.39
CA CYS A 477 39.49 20.87 49.51
C CYS A 477 38.19 20.21 50.00
N TYR A 478 38.23 19.53 51.14
CA TYR A 478 37.10 18.85 51.79
C TYR A 478 36.40 17.75 50.99
N GLY A 479 36.91 17.37 49.82
CA GLY A 479 36.45 16.21 49.07
C GLY A 479 36.69 14.90 49.83
N GLU A 480 35.74 13.96 49.76
CA GLU A 480 35.89 12.63 50.36
C GLU A 480 36.91 11.82 49.57
N VAL A 481 38.00 11.41 50.24
CA VAL A 481 39.10 10.68 49.63
C VAL A 481 39.26 9.30 50.28
N PRO A 482 39.66 8.26 49.53
CA PRO A 482 39.89 6.93 50.08
C PRO A 482 40.94 6.96 51.20
N ARG A 483 40.67 6.29 52.33
CA ARG A 483 41.65 6.12 53.41
C ARG A 483 42.96 5.52 52.89
N GLY A 484 44.07 6.20 53.14
CA GLY A 484 45.40 5.78 52.70
C GLY A 484 45.86 6.34 51.34
N ALA A 485 45.05 7.17 50.67
CA ALA A 485 45.49 7.89 49.48
C ALA A 485 46.68 8.81 49.80
N ALA A 486 47.77 8.71 49.03
CA ALA A 486 48.95 9.56 49.22
C ALA A 486 48.72 11.00 48.73
N TYR A 487 47.81 11.17 47.76
CA TYR A 487 47.42 12.45 47.16
C TYR A 487 45.90 12.52 47.03
N CYS A 488 45.35 13.73 47.16
CA CYS A 488 43.94 13.95 46.88
C CYS A 488 43.68 13.91 45.36
N PRO A 489 42.82 13.02 44.84
CA PRO A 489 42.51 12.95 43.41
C PRO A 489 41.77 14.18 42.88
N TYR A 490 41.20 15.01 43.76
CA TYR A 490 40.44 16.20 43.37
C TYR A 490 41.31 17.47 43.31
N CYS A 491 42.27 17.64 44.22
CA CYS A 491 43.09 18.85 44.28
C CYS A 491 44.61 18.62 44.16
N GLY A 492 45.06 17.36 44.06
CA GLY A 492 46.47 17.01 43.87
C GLY A 492 47.37 17.17 45.10
N TYR A 493 46.85 17.67 46.24
CA TYR A 493 47.66 17.88 47.44
C TYR A 493 48.05 16.55 48.12
N PRO A 494 49.31 16.41 48.60
CA PRO A 494 49.73 15.24 49.36
C PRO A 494 49.00 15.19 50.71
N LEU A 495 48.52 14.00 51.09
CA LEU A 495 47.71 13.76 52.28
C LEU A 495 48.50 13.21 53.47
N ARG A 496 49.81 12.93 53.31
CA ARG A 496 50.73 12.55 54.39
C ARG A 496 52.02 13.37 54.31
N ALA A 497 52.45 13.92 55.44
CA ALA A 497 53.79 14.49 55.57
C ALA A 497 54.83 13.36 55.56
N ARG A 498 55.84 13.44 54.68
CA ARG A 498 57.00 12.55 54.74
C ARG A 498 57.82 12.90 55.98
N SER A 499 57.97 11.97 56.91
CA SER A 499 58.99 12.04 57.95
C SER A 499 60.37 11.83 57.31
N GLU A 500 61.26 12.79 57.51
CA GLU A 500 62.67 12.73 57.14
C GLU A 500 63.42 11.73 58.03
N GLU A 501 64.08 10.75 57.42
CA GLU A 501 65.19 10.02 58.03
C GLU A 501 66.36 9.92 57.04
N GLY A 502 67.44 10.64 57.38
CA GLY A 502 68.82 10.15 57.40
C GLY A 502 69.53 9.85 56.08
N TYR A 503 70.51 10.69 55.73
CA TYR A 503 71.79 10.23 55.16
C TYR A 503 72.96 11.12 55.65
N SER A 504 73.86 10.51 56.42
CA SER A 504 75.27 10.90 56.63
C SER A 504 76.09 10.50 55.38
N ALA A 505 77.34 10.90 55.09
CA ALA A 505 78.46 11.41 55.86
C ALA A 505 79.49 12.08 54.90
N SER A 506 80.52 12.69 55.51
CA SER A 506 81.83 13.13 54.99
C SER A 506 81.87 14.30 54.00
#